data_AF-A0A1V5AZM6-F1
#
_entry.id   AF-A0A1V5AZM6-F1
#
_cell.length_a   1.000
_cell.length_b   1.000
_cell.length_c   1.000
_cell.angle_alpha   90.00
_cell.angle_beta   90.00
_cell.angle_gamma   90.00
#
_symmetry.space_group_name_H-M   'P 1'
#
loop_
_entity.id
_entity.type
_entity.pdbx_description
1 polymer ?
#
loop_
_entity_poly.entity_id
_entity_poly.type
_entity_poly.pdbx_seq_one_letter_code
_entity_poly.pdbx_strand_id
1 'polypeptide(L)'
;MCEGHDLPERIKDIRKYIHALHCPTRWDIIDCIGIGQRTSREIYDDLGLGEAGISLAGLYYHLAALRKAGIIEVASYRETQGGIPEKVWKLKTTKIVINLLEENEVK
;
A
#
# COMPACT_ATOMS: atom_id res chain seq x y z
N MET A 1 13.89 19.86 2.27
CA MET A 1 12.46 19.92 1.88
C MET A 1 12.28 21.21 1.11
N CYS A 2 11.71 21.17 -0.09
CA CYS A 2 11.43 22.41 -0.82
C CYS A 2 10.25 23.09 -0.12
N GLU A 3 10.52 24.16 0.62
CA GLU A 3 9.49 25.02 1.20
C GLU A 3 9.24 26.22 0.28
N GLY A 4 7.97 26.64 0.16
CA GLY A 4 7.64 27.97 -0.35
C GLY A 4 7.06 28.09 -1.77
N HIS A 5 6.86 27.00 -2.51
CA HIS A 5 6.07 27.02 -3.75
C HIS A 5 4.84 26.12 -3.60
N ASP A 6 3.67 26.63 -4.01
CA ASP A 6 2.49 25.80 -4.24
C ASP A 6 2.90 24.67 -5.19
N LEU A 7 2.87 23.43 -4.68
CA LEU A 7 3.20 22.27 -5.49
C LEU A 7 2.21 22.22 -6.66
N PRO A 8 2.69 22.04 -7.91
CA PRO A 8 1.82 21.83 -9.05
C PRO A 8 0.78 20.74 -8.73
N GLU A 9 -0.47 20.92 -9.15
CA GLU A 9 -1.58 20.00 -8.82
C GLU A 9 -1.25 18.54 -9.17
N ARG A 10 -0.58 18.33 -10.32
CA ARG A 10 -0.01 17.04 -10.74
C ARG A 10 0.88 16.37 -9.69
N ILE A 11 1.66 17.14 -8.92
CA ILE A 11 2.51 16.59 -7.85
C ILE A 11 1.66 16.21 -6.63
N LYS A 12 0.60 16.97 -6.33
CA LYS A 12 -0.30 16.66 -5.20
C LYS A 12 -0.97 15.29 -5.39
N ASP A 13 -1.39 14.98 -6.62
CA ASP A 13 -2.01 13.69 -6.95
C ASP A 13 -1.05 12.50 -6.83
N ILE A 14 0.20 12.68 -7.27
CA ILE A 14 1.21 11.62 -7.26
C ILE A 14 1.84 11.44 -5.87
N ARG A 15 1.82 12.48 -5.03
CA ARG A 15 2.47 12.49 -3.70
C ARG A 15 2.06 11.31 -2.82
N LYS A 16 0.79 10.90 -2.84
CA LYS A 16 0.32 9.75 -2.06
C LYS A 16 0.98 8.44 -2.53
N TYR A 17 1.19 8.29 -3.83
CA TYR A 17 1.86 7.13 -4.41
C TYR A 17 3.36 7.16 -4.16
N ILE A 18 4.03 8.31 -4.27
CA ILE A 18 5.45 8.46 -3.89
C ILE A 18 5.62 8.07 -2.42
N HIS A 19 4.78 8.63 -1.53
CA HIS A 19 4.84 8.30 -0.12
C HIS A 19 4.65 6.80 0.09
N ALA A 20 3.68 6.17 -0.57
CA ALA A 20 3.37 4.75 -0.42
C ALA A 20 4.44 3.82 -1.05
N LEU A 21 5.01 4.16 -2.21
CA LEU A 21 5.81 3.24 -3.03
C LEU A 21 7.32 3.48 -2.99
N HIS A 22 7.82 4.47 -2.24
CA HIS A 22 9.27 4.68 -2.08
C HIS A 22 10.00 3.58 -1.28
N CYS A 23 9.25 2.72 -0.58
CA CYS A 23 9.80 1.75 0.38
C CYS A 23 9.74 0.33 -0.20
N PRO A 24 10.88 -0.39 -0.33
CA PRO A 24 10.92 -1.75 -0.89
C PRO A 24 10.00 -2.75 -0.19
N THR A 25 9.96 -2.74 1.15
CA THR A 25 9.07 -3.62 1.94
C THR A 25 7.60 -3.52 1.52
N ARG A 26 7.15 -2.36 1.03
CA ARG A 26 5.76 -2.19 0.59
C ARG A 26 5.51 -2.79 -0.79
N TRP A 27 6.54 -2.89 -1.63
CA TRP A 27 6.48 -3.69 -2.85
C TRP A 27 6.43 -5.18 -2.51
N ASP A 28 7.27 -5.63 -1.58
CA ASP A 28 7.23 -7.03 -1.12
C ASP A 28 5.84 -7.42 -0.57
N ILE A 29 5.20 -6.52 0.18
CA ILE A 29 3.80 -6.70 0.63
C ILE A 29 2.81 -6.76 -0.53
N ILE A 30 2.95 -5.88 -1.54
CA ILE A 30 2.09 -5.90 -2.74
C ILE A 30 2.22 -7.24 -3.46
N ASP A 31 3.45 -7.71 -3.66
CA ASP A 31 3.76 -8.95 -4.37
C ASP A 31 3.27 -10.18 -3.57
N CYS A 32 3.45 -10.17 -2.25
CA CYS A 32 2.95 -11.22 -1.34
C CYS A 32 1.42 -11.35 -1.39
N ILE A 33 0.69 -10.22 -1.46
CA ILE A 33 -0.77 -10.22 -1.63
C ILE A 33 -1.16 -10.71 -3.03
N GLY A 34 -0.46 -10.20 -4.06
CA GLY A 34 -0.71 -10.53 -5.46
C GLY A 34 -2.16 -10.28 -5.89
N ILE A 35 -2.72 -11.17 -6.73
CA ILE A 35 -4.13 -11.10 -7.15
C ILE A 35 -5.11 -11.69 -6.12
N GLY A 36 -4.59 -12.24 -5.02
CA GLY A 36 -5.35 -12.98 -4.03
C GLY A 36 -5.76 -12.13 -2.83
N GLN A 37 -5.85 -12.82 -1.70
CA GLN A 37 -6.14 -12.24 -0.40
C GLN A 37 -5.18 -12.82 0.63
N ARG A 38 -4.67 -11.97 1.52
CA ARG A 38 -3.78 -12.38 2.62
C ARG A 38 -4.16 -11.73 3.93
N THR A 39 -4.06 -12.46 5.03
CA THR A 39 -4.18 -11.85 6.36
C THR A 39 -2.91 -11.09 6.76
N SER A 40 -2.98 -10.22 7.77
CA SER A 40 -1.78 -9.55 8.28
C SER A 40 -0.72 -10.55 8.76
N ARG A 41 -1.13 -11.63 9.42
CA ARG A 41 -0.27 -12.73 9.89
C ARG A 41 0.36 -13.48 8.74
N GLU A 42 -0.41 -13.86 7.72
CA GLU A 42 0.12 -14.52 6.51
C GLU A 42 1.19 -13.64 5.86
N ILE A 43 0.94 -12.33 5.69
CA ILE A 43 1.94 -11.39 5.13
C ILE A 43 3.19 -11.31 6.03
N TYR A 44 2.99 -11.23 7.35
CA TYR A 44 4.10 -11.09 8.29
C TYR A 44 5.04 -12.30 8.27
N ASP A 45 4.43 -13.50 8.27
CA ASP A 45 5.13 -14.76 8.34
C ASP A 45 5.76 -15.12 6.97
N ASP A 46 5.02 -14.96 5.85
CA ASP A 46 5.51 -15.28 4.50
C ASP A 46 6.70 -14.39 4.08
N LEU A 47 6.74 -13.14 4.53
CA LEU A 47 7.83 -12.20 4.23
C LEU A 47 9.00 -12.27 5.24
N GLY A 48 8.90 -13.10 6.29
CA GLY A 48 9.94 -13.17 7.33
C GLY A 48 10.21 -11.82 8.00
N LEU A 49 9.15 -11.02 8.22
CA LEU A 49 9.32 -9.64 8.73
C LEU A 49 9.89 -9.63 10.15
N GLY A 50 9.60 -10.66 10.94
CA GLY A 50 10.16 -10.84 12.27
C GLY A 50 11.69 -11.01 12.24
N GLU A 51 12.21 -11.86 11.36
CA GLU A 51 13.66 -12.03 11.18
C GLU A 51 14.33 -10.75 10.66
N ALA A 52 13.61 -9.97 9.85
CA ALA A 52 14.05 -8.66 9.38
C ALA A 52 13.94 -7.53 10.43
N GLY A 53 13.51 -7.83 11.66
CA GLY A 53 13.40 -6.87 12.76
C GLY A 53 12.16 -5.96 12.69
N ILE A 54 11.20 -6.25 11.82
CA ILE A 54 9.95 -5.51 11.68
C ILE A 54 8.90 -6.16 12.57
N SER A 55 8.32 -5.38 13.48
CA SER A 55 7.20 -5.85 14.34
C SER A 55 5.87 -5.83 13.60
N LEU A 56 4.85 -6.50 14.15
CA LEU A 56 3.47 -6.43 13.62
C LEU A 56 2.94 -4.99 13.54
N ALA A 57 3.28 -4.14 14.52
CA ALA A 57 2.93 -2.72 14.47
C ALA A 57 3.62 -2.02 13.29
N GLY A 58 4.87 -2.38 12.99
CA GLY A 58 5.58 -1.97 11.79
C GLY A 58 4.88 -2.41 10.51
N LEU A 59 4.44 -3.67 10.41
CA LEU A 59 3.64 -4.14 9.28
C LEU A 59 2.35 -3.30 9.11
N TYR A 60 1.62 -3.03 10.19
CA TYR A 60 0.42 -2.19 10.13
C TYR A 60 0.71 -0.77 9.65
N TYR A 61 1.89 -0.21 9.96
CA TYR A 61 2.32 1.07 9.40
C TYR A 61 2.49 1.01 7.87
N HIS A 62 3.10 -0.06 7.33
CA HIS A 62 3.23 -0.26 5.90
C HIS A 62 1.86 -0.46 5.20
N LEU A 63 0.99 -1.30 5.77
CA LEU A 63 -0.36 -1.55 5.26
C LEU A 63 -1.21 -0.27 5.27
N ALA A 64 -1.09 0.57 6.31
CA ALA A 64 -1.79 1.83 6.39
C ALA A 64 -1.37 2.81 5.28
N ALA A 65 -0.07 2.90 4.97
CA ALA A 65 0.43 3.74 3.88
C ALA A 65 -0.11 3.30 2.51
N LEU A 66 -0.06 1.99 2.24
CA LEU A 66 -0.61 1.40 1.00
C LEU A 66 -2.13 1.62 0.88
N ARG A 67 -2.86 1.39 1.98
CA ARG A 67 -4.32 1.62 2.03
C ARG A 67 -4.66 3.09 1.82
N LYS A 68 -3.93 4.01 2.44
CA LYS A 68 -4.14 5.47 2.28
C LYS A 68 -3.93 5.92 0.84
N ALA A 69 -3.01 5.29 0.10
CA ALA A 69 -2.82 5.53 -1.32
C ALA A 69 -3.87 4.85 -2.22
N GLY A 70 -4.76 4.03 -1.66
CA GLY A 70 -5.78 3.27 -2.41
C GLY A 70 -5.22 2.07 -3.19
N ILE A 71 -4.01 1.62 -2.85
CA ILE A 71 -3.36 0.49 -3.52
C ILE A 71 -3.96 -0.83 -3.02
N ILE A 72 -4.17 -0.93 -1.71
CA ILE A 72 -4.80 -2.09 -1.06
C ILE A 72 -6.06 -1.69 -0.30
N GLU A 73 -6.91 -2.66 -0.01
CA GLU A 73 -8.06 -2.50 0.89
C GLU A 73 -8.27 -3.72 1.77
N VAL A 74 -9.06 -3.54 2.84
CA VAL A 74 -9.52 -4.66 3.67
C VAL A 74 -10.67 -5.33 2.93
N ALA A 75 -10.48 -6.58 2.53
CA ALA A 75 -11.50 -7.37 1.83
C ALA A 75 -12.54 -7.94 2.79
N SER A 76 -12.10 -8.40 3.96
CA SER A 76 -12.94 -9.04 4.96
C SER A 76 -12.19 -9.13 6.30
N TYR A 77 -12.85 -9.76 7.27
CA TYR A 77 -12.24 -10.18 8.52
C TYR A 77 -12.35 -11.70 8.61
N ARG A 78 -11.28 -12.36 9.07
CA ARG A 78 -11.24 -13.82 9.27
C ARG A 78 -11.16 -14.10 10.76
N GLU A 79 -12.07 -14.93 11.26
CA GLU A 79 -12.04 -15.40 12.64
C GLU A 79 -10.76 -16.17 12.92
N THR A 80 -10.20 -15.96 14.10
CA THR A 80 -9.04 -16.70 14.60
C THR A 80 -9.46 -17.55 15.79
N GLN A 81 -8.68 -18.58 16.12
CA GLN A 81 -8.99 -19.46 17.27
C GLN A 81 -9.04 -18.71 18.62
N GLY A 82 -8.52 -17.48 18.70
CA GLY A 82 -8.58 -16.62 19.87
C GLY A 82 -9.73 -15.60 19.88
N GLY A 83 -10.65 -15.65 18.91
CA GLY A 83 -11.83 -14.77 18.83
C GLY A 83 -11.54 -13.31 18.48
N ILE A 84 -10.29 -12.95 18.20
CA ILE A 84 -9.94 -11.63 17.65
C ILE A 84 -9.91 -11.76 16.13
N PRO A 85 -10.84 -11.13 15.40
CA PRO A 85 -10.88 -11.23 13.96
C PRO A 85 -9.69 -10.52 13.33
N GLU A 86 -9.08 -11.17 12.35
CA GLU A 86 -7.93 -10.66 11.62
C GLU A 86 -8.35 -10.01 10.29
N LYS A 87 -7.71 -8.90 9.92
CA LYS A 87 -7.94 -8.25 8.62
C LYS A 87 -7.38 -9.09 7.48
N VAL A 88 -8.21 -9.28 6.47
CA VAL A 88 -7.82 -9.83 5.17
C VAL A 88 -7.63 -8.69 4.18
N TRP A 89 -6.49 -8.65 3.50
CA TRP A 89 -6.07 -7.61 2.57
C TRP A 89 -6.10 -8.12 1.13
N LYS A 90 -6.43 -7.24 0.18
CA LYS A 90 -6.30 -7.49 -1.26
C LYS A 90 -5.81 -6.24 -1.99
N LEU A 91 -5.27 -6.44 -3.19
CA LEU A 91 -5.03 -5.32 -4.10
C LEU A 91 -6.37 -4.72 -4.56
N LYS A 92 -6.44 -3.39 -4.53
CA LYS A 92 -7.52 -2.59 -5.11
C LYS A 92 -7.09 -1.97 -6.44
N THR A 93 -5.83 -1.55 -6.52
CA THR A 93 -5.23 -0.94 -7.71
C THR A 93 -4.06 -1.80 -8.15
N THR A 94 -4.13 -2.34 -9.36
CA THR A 94 -3.05 -3.17 -9.94
C THR A 94 -2.16 -2.39 -10.92
N LYS A 95 -2.64 -1.24 -11.41
CA LYS A 95 -1.90 -0.36 -12.31
C LYS A 95 -2.17 1.09 -11.96
N ILE A 96 -1.11 1.88 -11.85
CA ILE A 96 -1.18 3.34 -11.71
C ILE A 96 -0.71 3.92 -13.05
N VAL A 97 -1.54 4.76 -13.66
CA VAL A 97 -1.20 5.50 -14.87
C VAL A 97 -1.07 6.97 -14.49
N ILE A 98 0.06 7.57 -14.87
CA ILE A 98 0.37 8.97 -14.59
C ILE A 98 0.66 9.64 -15.92
N ASN A 99 -0.21 10.55 -16.32
CA ASN A 99 0.02 11.37 -17.50
C ASN A 99 1.00 12.49 -17.11
N LEU A 100 2.13 12.56 -17.83
CA LEU A 100 3.13 13.60 -17.62
C LEU A 100 2.78 14.92 -18.33
N LEU A 101 1.87 14.84 -19.31
CA LEU A 101 1.37 15.96 -20.09
C LEU A 101 -0.16 15.99 -19.98
N GLU A 102 -0.73 17.19 -20.00
CA GLU A 102 -2.16 17.35 -20.21
C GLU A 102 -2.46 16.98 -21.68
N GLU A 103 -3.33 15.99 -21.89
CA GLU A 103 -3.84 15.69 -23.22
C GLU A 103 -4.79 16.83 -23.61
N ASN A 104 -4.26 17.83 -24.31
CA ASN A 104 -5.11 18.77 -25.03
C ASN A 104 -5.73 17.98 -26.18
N GLU A 105 -7.05 17.73 -26.13
CA GLU A 105 -7.79 17.22 -27.27
C GLU A 105 -7.51 18.12 -28.47
N VAL A 106 -6.71 17.63 -29.42
CA VAL A 106 -6.67 18.21 -30.76
C VAL A 106 -7.99 17.81 -31.40
N LYS A 107 -8.97 18.72 -31.30
CA LYS A 107 -10.23 18.62 -32.02
C LYS A 107 -10.00 18.64 -33.53
#